data_AF-A0A1I3A5X2-F1
#
_entry.id   AF-A0A1I3A5X2-F1
#
_cell.length_a   1.000
_cell.length_b   1.000
_cell.length_c   1.000
_cell.angle_alpha   90.00
_cell.angle_beta   90.00
_cell.angle_gamma   90.00
#
_symmetry.space_group_name_H-M   'P 1'
#
loop_
_entity.id
_entity.type
_entity.pdbx_description
1 polymer ?
#
loop_
_entity_poly.entity_id
_entity_poly.type
_entity_poly.pdbx_seq_one_letter_code
_entity_poly.pdbx_strand_id
1 'polypeptide(L)' 'MCVGTSAGAYQQTTPELTDEHLDGISFTDTSYLMAWALYTIAPGTIMNGNTKGELTESGRRLLKKSLISLIP' A
#
# COMPACT_ATOMS: atom_id res chain seq x y z
N MET A 1 -10.73 0.57 -14.41
CA MET A 1 -10.62 -0.89 -14.20
C MET A 1 -9.89 -1.07 -12.88
N CYS A 2 -10.62 -1.21 -11.77
CA CYS A 2 -10.01 -1.38 -10.45
C CYS A 2 -9.67 -2.86 -10.30
N VAL A 3 -8.39 -3.18 -10.14
CA VAL A 3 -7.93 -4.54 -9.89
C VAL A 3 -8.30 -4.86 -8.44
N GLY A 4 -9.50 -5.40 -8.24
CA GLY A 4 -9.94 -5.89 -6.94
C GLY A 4 -9.25 -7.21 -6.63
N THR A 5 -8.10 -7.16 -5.97
CA THR A 5 -7.41 -8.33 -5.44
C THR A 5 -7.79 -8.54 -3.98
N SER A 6 -8.51 -9.62 -3.69
CA SER A 6 -8.88 -10.02 -2.33
C SER A 6 -7.67 -10.57 -1.58
N ALA A 7 -7.34 -10.00 -0.42
CA ALA A 7 -6.20 -10.39 0.43
C ALA A 7 -6.17 -11.88 0.81
N GLY A 8 -7.35 -12.52 0.96
CA GLY A 8 -7.46 -13.94 1.36
C GLY A 8 -6.95 -14.97 0.35
N ALA A 9 -6.60 -14.56 -0.87
CA ALA A 9 -6.05 -15.47 -1.89
C ALA A 9 -4.53 -15.68 -1.79
N TYR A 10 -3.83 -14.93 -0.91
CA TYR A 10 -2.38 -14.93 -0.82
C TYR A 10 -1.89 -15.57 0.48
N GLN A 11 -0.82 -16.36 0.40
CA GLN A 11 -0.18 -16.98 1.57
C GLN A 11 0.67 -15.97 2.37
N GLN A 12 1.02 -14.84 1.76
CA GLN A 12 1.81 -13.77 2.36
C GLN A 12 0.95 -12.85 3.23
N THR A 13 1.55 -12.32 4.30
CA THR A 13 0.89 -11.35 5.19
C THR A 13 0.46 -10.10 4.42
N THR A 14 -0.84 -9.81 4.47
CA THR A 14 -1.49 -8.70 3.77
C THR A 14 -2.31 -7.87 4.77
N PRO A 15 -1.65 -7.01 5.57
CA PRO A 15 -2.35 -6.25 6.59
C PRO A 15 -3.28 -5.20 5.95
N GLU A 16 -4.41 -4.96 6.59
CA GLU A 16 -5.37 -3.94 6.17
C GLU A 16 -4.77 -2.53 6.31
N LEU A 17 -5.09 -1.67 5.34
CA LEU A 17 -4.81 -0.25 5.37
C LEU A 17 -6.07 0.49 5.80
N THR A 18 -5.96 1.24 6.90
CA THR A 18 -6.99 2.11 7.43
C THR A 18 -6.56 3.57 7.26
N ASP A 19 -7.48 4.49 7.51
CA ASP A 19 -7.22 5.94 7.44
C ASP A 19 -6.10 6.40 8.42
N GLU A 20 -5.79 5.62 9.45
CA GLU A 20 -4.67 5.93 10.36
C GLU A 20 -3.29 5.79 9.68
N HIS A 21 -3.19 5.02 8.58
CA HIS A 21 -1.93 4.73 7.89
C HIS A 21 -1.59 5.73 6.77
N LEU A 22 -2.54 6.56 6.35
CA LEU A 22 -2.39 7.49 5.23
C LEU A 22 -2.92 8.89 5.57
N ASP A 23 -2.30 9.90 5.00
CA ASP A 23 -2.79 11.28 5.02
C ASP A 23 -2.98 11.79 3.57
N GLY A 24 -4.02 12.60 3.36
CA GLY A 24 -4.37 13.15 2.05
C GLY A 24 -4.99 12.16 1.05
N ILE A 25 -5.27 10.92 1.46
CA ILE A 25 -5.94 9.88 0.66
C ILE A 25 -7.02 9.22 1.51
N SER A 26 -8.18 8.92 0.91
CA SER A 26 -9.25 8.14 1.53
C SER A 26 -9.53 6.89 0.72
N PHE A 27 -9.79 5.77 1.38
CA PHE A 27 -10.24 4.55 0.70
C PHE A 27 -11.76 4.52 0.60
N THR A 28 -12.30 4.15 -0.58
CA THR A 28 -13.74 3.90 -0.73
C THR A 28 -14.15 2.52 -0.22
N ASP A 29 -13.19 1.60 -0.17
CA ASP A 29 -13.37 0.19 0.17
C ASP A 29 -12.19 -0.31 1.00
N THR A 30 -12.37 -1.44 1.69
CA THR A 30 -11.30 -2.09 2.46
C THR A 30 -10.09 -2.36 1.57
N SER A 31 -8.95 -1.78 1.95
CA SER A 31 -7.71 -1.84 1.19
C SER A 31 -6.64 -2.57 1.98
N TYR A 32 -5.71 -3.24 1.29
CA TYR A 32 -4.69 -4.07 1.92
C TYR A 32 -3.31 -3.74 1.38
N LEU A 33 -2.30 -3.80 2.24
CA LEU A 33 -0.91 -3.66 1.85
C LEU A 33 -0.37 -4.99 1.31
N MET A 34 0.06 -5.01 0.06
CA MET A 34 0.71 -6.15 -0.59
C MET A 34 2.21 -5.91 -0.71
N ALA A 35 2.94 -6.02 0.41
CA ALA A 35 4.37 -5.70 0.45
C ALA A 35 5.24 -6.55 -0.50
N TRP A 36 4.77 -7.74 -0.88
CA TRP A 36 5.43 -8.65 -1.81
C TRP A 36 5.23 -8.27 -3.30
N ALA A 37 4.27 -7.41 -3.60
CA ALA A 37 3.93 -6.99 -4.95
C ALA A 37 4.69 -5.70 -5.33
N LEU A 38 6.02 -5.78 -5.37
CA LEU A 38 6.88 -4.65 -5.72
C LEU A 38 7.01 -4.51 -7.24
N TYR A 39 6.66 -3.32 -7.76
CA TYR A 39 6.75 -3.01 -9.18
C TYR A 39 7.64 -1.79 -9.42
N THR A 40 8.47 -1.87 -10.45
CA THR A 40 9.16 -0.69 -10.99
C THR A 40 8.24 -0.01 -12.00
N ILE A 41 7.99 1.28 -11.80
CA ILE A 41 7.17 2.10 -12.71
C ILE A 41 7.96 3.33 -13.16
N ALA A 42 7.64 3.86 -14.34
CA ALA A 42 8.30 5.07 -14.85
C ALA A 42 7.85 6.30 -14.03
N PRO A 43 8.75 7.26 -13.67
CA PRO A 43 8.39 8.41 -12.83
C PRO A 43 7.22 9.24 -13.38
N GLY A 44 7.13 9.39 -14.70
CA GLY A 44 6.04 10.11 -15.36
C GLY A 44 4.64 9.51 -15.13
N THR A 45 4.54 8.28 -14.61
CA THR A 45 3.26 7.64 -14.27
C THR A 45 2.64 8.15 -12.98
N ILE A 46 3.44 8.73 -12.08
CA ILE A 46 2.99 9.24 -10.75
C ILE A 46 3.21 10.74 -10.59
N MET A 47 4.08 11.36 -11.39
CA MET A 47 4.35 12.80 -11.36
C MET A 47 3.34 13.59 -12.20
N ASN A 48 2.05 13.53 -11.84
CA ASN A 48 0.98 14.24 -12.56
C ASN A 48 0.64 15.62 -11.96
N GLY A 49 1.27 16.01 -10.85
CA GLY A 49 1.08 17.30 -10.16
C GLY A 49 -0.25 17.46 -9.40
N ASN A 50 -1.20 16.53 -9.56
CA ASN A 50 -2.55 16.62 -9.04
C ASN A 50 -2.83 15.61 -7.91
N THR A 51 -2.09 14.49 -7.87
CA THR A 51 -2.22 13.49 -6.81
C THR A 51 -1.29 13.82 -5.65
N LYS A 52 -1.87 13.97 -4.46
CA LYS A 52 -1.16 14.15 -3.20
C LYS A 52 -1.60 13.08 -2.21
N GLY A 53 -0.66 12.62 -1.40
CA GLY A 53 -0.93 11.72 -0.31
C GLY A 53 0.38 11.20 0.26
N GLU A 54 0.38 10.84 1.53
CA GLU A 54 1.58 10.36 2.20
C GLU A 54 1.28 9.28 3.24
N LEU A 55 2.30 8.47 3.52
CA LEU A 55 2.26 7.55 4.65
C LEU A 55 2.48 8.35 5.94
N THR A 56 1.55 8.18 6.87
CA THR A 56 1.72 8.62 8.27
C THR A 56 2.88 7.84 8.91
N GLU A 57 3.31 8.23 10.11
CA GLU A 57 4.36 7.49 10.82
C GLU A 57 3.96 6.04 11.14
N SER A 58 2.69 5.80 11.49
CA SER A 58 2.14 4.45 11.68
C SER A 58 2.18 3.65 10.37
N GLY A 59 1.78 4.27 9.26
CA GLY A 59 1.85 3.65 7.91
C GLY A 59 3.27 3.31 7.50
N ARG A 60 4.24 4.20 7.74
CA ARG A 60 5.67 3.94 7.48
C ARG A 60 6.19 2.78 8.33
N ARG A 61 5.79 2.70 9.60
CA ARG A 61 6.18 1.60 10.50
C ARG A 61 5.59 0.27 10.05
N LEU A 62 4.32 0.26 9.62
CA LEU A 62 3.67 -0.93 9.07
C LEU A 62 4.41 -1.41 7.82
N LEU A 63 4.64 -0.51 6.84
CA LEU A 63 5.34 -0.83 5.61
C LEU A 63 6.73 -1.43 5.86
N LYS A 64 7.52 -0.81 6.73
CA LYS A 64 8.87 -1.31 7.08
C LYS A 64 8.81 -2.71 7.69
N LYS A 65 7.90 -2.95 8.63
CA LYS A 65 7.71 -4.29 9.23
C LYS A 65 7.32 -5.33 8.18
N SER A 66 6.37 -4.98 7.30
CA SER A 66 5.91 -5.87 6.24
C SER A 66 7.03 -6.20 5.26
N LEU A 67 7.85 -5.22 4.84
CA LEU A 67 8.99 -5.46 3.96
C LEU A 67 10.05 -6.36 4.61
N ILE A 68 10.37 -6.14 5.89
CA ILE A 68 11.32 -6.99 6.63
C ILE A 68 10.80 -8.43 6.72
N SER A 69 9.50 -8.62 6.92
CA SER A 69 8.90 -9.97 7.02
C SER A 69 8.96 -10.80 5.72
N LEU A 70 9.32 -10.18 4.59
CA LEU A 70 9.51 -10.89 3.32
C LEU A 70 10.91 -11.50 3.18
N ILE A 71 11.84 -11.09 4.02
CA ILE A 71 13.20 -11.60 4.02
C ILE A 71 13.23 -12.81 4.97
N PRO A 72 13.66 -14.00 4.49
CA PRO A 72 13.77 -15.22 5.31
C PRO A 72 14.69 -15.08 6.53
#